data_AF-A0A842Q2G1-F1
#
_entry.id   AF-A0A842Q2G1-F1
#
_cell.length_a   1.000
_cell.length_b   1.000
_cell.length_c   1.000
_cell.angle_alpha   90.00
_cell.angle_beta   90.00
_cell.angle_gamma   90.00
#
_symmetry.space_group_name_H-M   'P 1'
#
loop_
_entity.id
_entity.type
_entity.pdbx_description
1 polymer ?
#
loop_
_entity_poly.entity_id
_entity_poly.type
_entity_poly.pdbx_seq_one_letter_code
_entity_poly.pdbx_strand_id
1 'polypeptide(L)'
;MKNKEGKIIYIGKAKNIRKRLKSYFSLSNNNNTSNNWKTSRLISNIADIEFVLTDNEIEAFLLESNLIKRFRPLFNIELKDQQRYTYLKITDEIFPRLLVARRNRNGEFHGPKGKIYGPFVRGSSKFLTVGLL
;
A
#
# COMPACT_ATOMS: atom_id res chain seq x y z
N MET A 1 11.61 7.19 2.18
CA MET A 1 12.30 8.40 2.66
C MET A 1 12.67 8.21 4.12
N LYS A 2 13.91 8.53 4.50
CA LYS A 2 14.49 8.29 5.82
C LYS A 2 14.98 9.58 6.47
N ASN A 3 15.00 9.62 7.80
CA ASN A 3 15.65 10.69 8.57
C ASN A 3 17.16 10.47 8.70
N LYS A 4 17.87 11.39 9.38
CA LYS A 4 19.32 11.31 9.61
C LYS A 4 19.76 10.07 10.40
N GLU A 5 18.85 9.44 11.14
CA GLU A 5 19.08 8.21 11.91
C GLU A 5 18.80 6.94 11.07
N GLY A 6 18.46 7.10 9.78
CA GLY A 6 18.09 5.99 8.91
C GLY A 6 16.67 5.44 9.11
N LYS A 7 15.87 6.04 10.00
CA LYS A 7 14.48 5.62 10.26
C LYS A 7 13.57 6.01 9.09
N ILE A 8 12.72 5.07 8.64
CA ILE A 8 11.71 5.34 7.61
C ILE A 8 10.64 6.28 8.17
N ILE A 9 10.52 7.46 7.56
CA ILE A 9 9.57 8.50 8.01
C ILE A 9 8.40 8.71 7.02
N TYR A 10 8.57 8.32 5.76
CA TYR A 10 7.52 8.36 4.74
C TYR A 10 7.74 7.32 3.65
N ILE A 11 6.65 6.70 3.20
CA ILE A 11 6.55 5.78 2.06
C ILE A 11 5.46 6.29 1.12
N GLY A 12 5.71 6.28 -0.19
CA GLY A 12 4.71 6.67 -1.19
C GLY A 12 4.94 6.02 -2.55
N LYS A 13 3.87 5.78 -3.32
CA LYS A 13 3.92 5.25 -4.69
C LYS A 13 4.03 6.36 -5.75
N ALA A 14 4.66 6.09 -6.88
CA ALA A 14 4.75 7.04 -7.98
C ALA A 14 4.62 6.35 -9.34
N LYS A 15 3.84 6.94 -10.27
CA LYS A 15 3.93 6.57 -11.70
C LYS A 15 5.27 6.97 -12.30
N ASN A 16 5.81 8.09 -11.84
CA ASN A 16 7.12 8.59 -12.23
C ASN A 16 7.82 9.18 -11.00
N ILE A 17 8.88 8.51 -10.55
CA ILE A 17 9.61 8.87 -9.32
C ILE A 17 10.18 10.28 -9.42
N ARG A 18 10.82 10.63 -10.55
CA ARG A 18 11.41 11.96 -10.77
C ARG A 18 10.37 13.08 -10.65
N LYS A 19 9.21 12.94 -11.30
CA LYS A 19 8.13 13.94 -11.22
C LYS A 19 7.61 14.07 -9.78
N ARG A 20 7.43 12.95 -9.07
CA ARG A 20 6.97 12.95 -7.67
C ARG A 20 7.96 13.66 -6.76
N LEU A 21 9.24 13.33 -6.84
CA LEU A 21 10.29 13.98 -6.04
C LEU A 21 10.36 15.48 -6.34
N LYS A 22 10.35 15.87 -7.62
CA LYS A 22 10.33 17.29 -8.01
C LYS A 22 9.16 18.03 -7.37
N SER A 23 7.97 17.45 -7.34
CA SER A 23 6.80 18.07 -6.71
C SER A 23 7.00 18.36 -5.21
N TYR A 24 7.63 17.45 -4.45
CA TYR A 24 7.94 17.69 -3.04
C TYR A 24 8.88 18.89 -2.89
N PHE A 25 10.01 18.89 -3.59
CA PHE A 25 11.03 19.92 -3.43
C PHE A 25 10.63 21.27 -4.04
N SER A 26 9.82 21.30 -5.09
CA SER A 26 9.29 22.56 -5.64
C SER A 26 8.26 23.23 -4.72
N LEU A 27 7.48 22.47 -3.95
CA LEU A 27 6.55 23.02 -2.95
C LEU A 27 7.28 23.63 -1.75
N SER A 28 8.47 23.13 -1.41
CA SER A 28 9.29 23.70 -0.33
C SER A 28 9.86 25.09 -0.65
N ASN A 29 10.01 25.42 -1.94
CA ASN A 29 10.68 26.65 -2.38
C ASN A 29 9.72 27.82 -2.63
N ASN A 30 8.40 27.58 -2.67
CA ASN A 30 7.40 28.60 -2.92
C ASN A 30 6.67 28.92 -1.59
N ASN A 31 6.93 30.10 -1.03
CA ASN A 31 6.42 30.61 0.25
C ASN A 31 4.88 30.83 0.33
N ASN A 32 4.08 30.22 -0.56
CA ASN A 32 2.61 30.31 -0.53
C ASN A 32 2.05 29.32 0.51
N THR A 33 2.06 29.79 1.75
CA THR A 33 2.03 29.02 2.99
C THR A 33 0.65 29.03 3.64
N SER A 34 -0.24 28.17 3.16
CA SER A 34 -1.47 27.85 3.92
C SER A 34 -1.87 26.38 3.89
N ASN A 35 -1.44 25.60 2.88
CA ASN A 35 -1.94 24.23 2.70
C ASN A 35 -0.97 23.06 2.95
N ASN A 36 0.29 23.28 3.40
CA ASN A 36 1.26 22.17 3.40
C ASN A 36 2.33 22.11 4.51
N TRP A 37 2.00 22.53 5.73
CA TRP A 37 2.91 22.41 6.89
C TRP A 37 3.45 20.98 7.09
N LYS A 38 2.63 19.95 6.86
CA LYS A 38 3.04 18.53 6.98
C LYS A 38 4.11 18.17 5.95
N THR A 39 3.94 18.64 4.73
CA THR A 39 4.85 18.37 3.60
C THR A 39 6.18 19.07 3.82
N SER A 40 6.16 20.34 4.26
CA SER A 40 7.38 21.07 4.62
C SER A 40 8.13 20.39 5.78
N ARG A 41 7.40 19.98 6.83
CA ARG A 41 7.99 19.25 7.96
C ARG A 41 8.53 17.88 7.56
N LEU A 42 7.87 17.17 6.63
CA LEU A 42 8.41 15.94 6.07
C LEU A 42 9.75 16.24 5.39
N ILE A 43 9.78 17.20 4.46
CA ILE A 43 10.98 17.53 3.66
C ILE A 43 12.15 17.92 4.55
N SER A 44 11.93 18.75 5.58
CA SER A 44 12.99 19.16 6.51
C SER A 44 13.58 18.00 7.33
N ASN A 45 12.87 16.88 7.43
CA ASN A 45 13.33 15.67 8.14
C ASN A 45 13.91 14.61 7.19
N ILE A 46 13.88 14.79 5.87
CA ILE A 46 14.47 13.84 4.92
C ILE A 46 15.99 14.03 4.93
N ALA A 47 16.72 12.94 5.18
CA ALA A 47 18.16 12.86 4.95
C ALA A 47 18.53 11.94 3.79
N ASP A 48 17.66 10.96 3.48
CA ASP A 48 17.92 9.95 2.46
C ASP A 48 16.63 9.47 1.76
N ILE A 49 16.75 9.08 0.48
CA ILE A 49 15.66 8.65 -0.39
C ILE A 49 16.03 7.37 -1.11
N GLU A 50 15.38 6.28 -0.72
CA GLU A 50 15.40 5.00 -1.43
C GLU A 50 14.12 4.80 -2.25
N PHE A 51 14.24 4.05 -3.35
CA PHE A 51 13.12 3.64 -4.19
C PHE A 51 13.30 2.20 -4.68
N VAL A 52 12.18 1.56 -4.98
CA VAL A 52 12.11 0.23 -5.60
C VAL A 52 11.29 0.37 -6.87
N LEU A 53 11.83 -0.13 -7.98
CA LEU A 53 11.10 -0.20 -9.24
C LEU A 53 10.10 -1.36 -9.22
N THR A 54 8.94 -1.15 -9.80
CA THR A 54 7.87 -2.15 -9.94
C THR A 54 7.39 -2.15 -11.38
N ASP A 55 6.89 -3.29 -11.86
CA ASP A 55 6.56 -3.45 -13.28
C ASP A 55 5.29 -2.68 -13.67
N ASN A 56 4.41 -2.44 -12.69
CA ASN A 56 3.14 -1.75 -12.92
C ASN A 56 2.64 -0.98 -11.69
N GLU A 57 1.60 -0.16 -11.88
CA GLU A 57 1.01 0.66 -10.82
C GLU A 57 0.35 -0.18 -9.70
N ILE A 58 -0.14 -1.39 -10.03
CA ILE A 58 -0.79 -2.28 -9.08
C ILE A 58 0.25 -2.80 -8.08
N GLU A 59 1.40 -3.27 -8.55
CA GLU A 59 2.52 -3.68 -7.71
C GLU A 59 3.04 -2.54 -6.84
N ALA A 60 3.21 -1.34 -7.40
CA ALA A 60 3.61 -0.16 -6.63
C ALA A 60 2.64 0.11 -5.46
N PHE A 61 1.35 -0.05 -5.71
CA PHE A 61 0.31 0.11 -4.68
C PHE A 61 0.34 -1.00 -3.63
N LEU A 62 0.53 -2.26 -4.04
CA LEU A 62 0.66 -3.41 -3.14
C LEU A 62 1.89 -3.25 -2.23
N LEU A 63 3.03 -2.91 -2.81
CA LEU A 63 4.29 -2.73 -2.11
C LEU A 63 4.19 -1.56 -1.12
N GLU A 64 3.68 -0.40 -1.55
CA GLU A 64 3.45 0.77 -0.69
C GLU A 64 2.60 0.40 0.53
N SER A 65 1.45 -0.24 0.32
CA SER A 65 0.55 -0.63 1.43
C SER A 65 1.23 -1.58 2.41
N ASN A 66 1.98 -2.57 1.92
CA ASN A 66 2.69 -3.54 2.75
C ASN A 66 3.79 -2.85 3.58
N LEU A 67 4.57 -1.96 2.98
CA LEU A 67 5.63 -1.23 3.67
C LEU A 67 5.05 -0.25 4.71
N ILE A 68 3.97 0.47 4.39
CA ILE A 68 3.29 1.36 5.36
C ILE A 68 2.77 0.55 6.55
N LYS A 69 2.12 -0.60 6.30
CA LYS A 69 1.61 -1.47 7.37
C LYS A 69 2.73 -2.03 8.26
N ARG A 70 3.88 -2.37 7.66
CA ARG A 70 5.05 -2.91 8.37
C ARG A 70 5.76 -1.87 9.21
N PHE A 71 6.02 -0.69 8.65
CA PHE A 71 6.89 0.31 9.27
C PHE A 71 6.15 1.44 10.00
N ARG A 72 4.85 1.63 9.71
CA ARG A 72 4.01 2.72 10.22
C ARG A 72 4.73 4.07 10.32
N PRO A 73 5.21 4.62 9.19
CA PRO A 73 6.03 5.83 9.23
C PRO A 73 5.25 7.03 9.74
N LEU A 74 5.94 7.93 10.44
CA LEU A 74 5.35 9.09 11.13
C LEU A 74 4.50 9.99 10.21
N PHE A 75 4.95 10.24 8.97
CA PHE A 75 4.28 11.17 8.06
C PHE A 75 3.29 10.51 7.10
N ASN A 76 3.12 9.18 7.15
CA ASN A 76 2.04 8.53 6.43
C ASN A 76 0.74 8.73 7.22
N ILE A 77 -0.14 9.61 6.73
CA ILE A 77 -1.48 9.77 7.29
C ILE A 77 -2.16 8.39 7.20
N GLU A 78 -2.55 7.83 8.35
CA GLU A 78 -3.37 6.62 8.40
C GLU A 78 -4.70 6.90 7.68
N LEU A 79 -4.76 6.62 6.38
CA LEU A 79 -6.01 6.21 5.77
C LEU A 79 -6.34 4.88 6.46
N LYS A 80 -7.12 4.95 7.53
CA LYS A 80 -7.60 3.83 8.36
C LYS A 80 -8.41 2.78 7.58
N ASP A 81 -8.41 2.81 6.26
CA ASP A 81 -9.04 1.75 5.49
C ASP A 81 -8.07 0.57 5.40
N GLN A 82 -8.17 -0.30 6.40
CA GLN A 82 -7.54 -1.63 6.40
C GLN A 82 -8.21 -2.52 5.35
N GLN A 83 -8.31 -2.09 4.09
CA GLN A 83 -8.76 -2.97 3.03
C GLN A 83 -7.72 -4.08 2.88
N ARG A 84 -8.05 -5.23 3.45
CA ARG A 84 -7.36 -6.48 3.17
C ARG A 84 -7.66 -6.80 1.72
N TYR A 85 -6.60 -7.01 0.93
CA TYR A 85 -6.74 -7.49 -0.44
C TYR A 85 -7.64 -8.71 -0.48
N THR A 86 -8.51 -8.74 -1.47
CA THR A 86 -9.41 -9.87 -1.69
C THR A 86 -8.68 -10.90 -2.53
N TYR A 87 -8.72 -12.15 -2.08
CA TYR A 87 -8.25 -13.29 -2.83
C TYR A 87 -9.42 -14.22 -3.05
N LEU A 88 -9.42 -14.92 -4.17
CA LEU A 88 -10.39 -15.98 -4.44
C LEU A 88 -9.67 -17.33 -4.33
N LYS A 89 -10.36 -18.32 -3.75
CA LYS A 89 -9.88 -19.69 -3.64
C LYS A 89 -10.85 -20.63 -4.31
N ILE A 90 -10.34 -21.49 -5.18
CA ILE A 90 -11.07 -22.64 -5.71
C ILE A 90 -10.56 -23.86 -4.93
N THR A 91 -11.44 -24.56 -4.22
CA THR A 91 -11.07 -25.73 -3.39
C THR A 91 -10.82 -26.98 -4.23
N ASP A 92 -9.99 -27.89 -3.71
CA ASP A 92 -9.59 -29.13 -4.41
C ASP A 92 -10.54 -30.33 -4.14
N GLU A 93 -11.67 -30.11 -3.47
CA GLU A 93 -12.63 -31.18 -3.16
C GLU A 93 -13.45 -31.60 -4.40
N ILE A 94 -14.11 -32.77 -4.34
CA ILE A 94 -14.87 -33.35 -5.47
C ILE A 94 -15.88 -32.37 -6.07
N PHE A 95 -16.46 -31.51 -5.23
CA PHE A 95 -17.33 -30.41 -5.63
C PHE A 95 -16.64 -29.07 -5.29
N PRO A 96 -15.81 -28.52 -6.20
CA PRO A 96 -15.05 -27.30 -5.93
C PRO A 96 -15.94 -26.12 -5.57
N ARG A 97 -15.54 -25.38 -4.54
CA ARG A 97 -16.21 -24.15 -4.10
C ARG A 97 -15.35 -22.94 -4.40
N LEU A 98 -16.00 -21.84 -4.80
CA LEU A 98 -15.38 -20.52 -4.90
C LEU A 98 -15.52 -19.79 -3.56
N LEU A 99 -14.42 -19.53 -2.88
CA LEU A 99 -14.38 -18.90 -1.56
C LEU A 99 -13.62 -17.57 -1.59
N VAL A 100 -14.01 -16.62 -0.74
CA VAL A 100 -13.19 -15.44 -0.44
C VAL A 100 -12.09 -15.85 0.55
N ALA A 101 -10.84 -15.79 0.10
CA ALA A 101 -9.66 -16.08 0.90
C ALA A 101 -9.06 -14.82 1.53
N ARG A 102 -8.56 -14.96 2.76
CA ARG A 102 -7.84 -13.90 3.47
C ARG A 102 -6.43 -14.39 3.79
N ARG A 103 -5.44 -13.59 3.39
CA ARG A 103 -4.02 -13.80 3.70
C ARG A 103 -3.73 -13.29 5.12
N ASN A 104 -3.12 -14.11 5.97
CA ASN A 104 -2.68 -13.68 7.29
C ASN A 104 -1.39 -12.84 7.21
N ARG A 105 -0.87 -12.37 8.35
CA ARG A 105 0.35 -11.54 8.40
C ARG A 105 1.62 -12.30 7.99
N ASN A 106 1.64 -13.62 8.19
CA ASN A 106 2.75 -14.50 7.82
C ASN A 106 2.71 -14.88 6.33
N GLY A 107 1.66 -14.46 5.62
CA GLY A 107 1.51 -14.67 4.21
C GLY A 107 0.75 -15.94 3.83
N GLU A 108 0.14 -16.62 4.79
CA GLU A 108 -0.52 -17.91 4.63
C GLU A 108 -2.04 -17.74 4.42
N PHE A 109 -2.65 -18.74 3.80
CA PHE A 109 -4.08 -18.83 3.58
C PHE A 109 -4.65 -20.02 4.36
N HIS A 110 -5.60 -19.76 5.26
CA HIS A 110 -6.27 -20.81 6.02
C HIS A 110 -7.44 -21.44 5.24
N GLY A 111 -7.99 -22.53 5.77
CA GLY A 111 -9.11 -23.27 5.18
C GLY A 111 -8.68 -24.43 4.27
N PRO A 112 -9.64 -25.06 3.55
CA PRO A 112 -9.41 -26.25 2.73
C PRO A 112 -8.35 -26.01 1.65
N LYS A 113 -7.62 -27.05 1.22
CA LYS A 113 -6.64 -26.93 0.12
C LYS A 113 -7.32 -26.46 -1.17
N GLY A 114 -6.59 -25.70 -1.97
CA GLY A 114 -7.14 -25.05 -3.14
C GLY A 114 -6.21 -24.04 -3.77
N LYS A 115 -6.46 -23.74 -5.04
CA LYS A 115 -5.71 -22.75 -5.81
C LYS A 115 -6.18 -21.33 -5.46
N ILE A 116 -5.22 -20.42 -5.25
CA ILE A 116 -5.45 -19.02 -4.88
C ILE A 116 -5.25 -18.12 -6.09
N TYR A 117 -6.17 -17.15 -6.25
CA TYR A 117 -6.12 -16.11 -7.27
C TYR A 117 -6.21 -14.72 -6.63
N GLY A 118 -5.50 -13.75 -7.20
CA GLY A 118 -5.38 -12.38 -6.70
C GLY A 118 -3.93 -11.97 -6.40
N PRO A 119 -3.69 -10.89 -5.65
CA PRO A 119 -4.69 -10.03 -4.98
C PRO A 119 -5.52 -9.21 -5.95
N PHE A 120 -6.85 -9.23 -5.75
CA PHE A 120 -7.75 -8.31 -6.43
C PHE A 120 -7.74 -6.97 -5.68
N VAL A 121 -7.11 -5.98 -6.30
CA VAL A 121 -6.97 -4.60 -5.77
C VAL A 121 -8.16 -3.70 -6.11
N ARG A 122 -8.97 -4.11 -7.09
CA ARG A 122 -10.20 -3.44 -7.53
C ARG A 122 -11.31 -4.48 -7.49
N GLY A 123 -12.39 -4.15 -6.80
CA GLY A 123 -13.40 -5.11 -6.38
C GLY A 123 -13.63 -4.91 -4.91
N SER A 124 -14.71 -4.21 -4.61
CA SER A 124 -15.16 -3.94 -3.26
C SER A 124 -15.32 -5.28 -2.52
N SER A 125 -14.35 -5.58 -1.66
CA SER A 125 -14.33 -6.74 -0.76
C SER A 125 -15.66 -6.93 -0.01
N LYS A 126 -16.42 -5.84 0.13
CA LYS A 126 -17.75 -5.75 0.72
C LYS A 126 -18.84 -6.50 -0.06
N PHE A 127 -18.82 -6.52 -1.40
CA PHE A 127 -19.92 -7.10 -2.19
C PHE A 127 -19.77 -8.62 -2.35
N LEU A 128 -18.54 -9.11 -2.47
CA LEU A 128 -18.26 -10.56 -2.59
C LEU A 128 -18.41 -11.33 -1.27
N THR A 129 -18.32 -10.67 -0.11
CA THR A 129 -18.32 -11.35 1.20
C THR A 129 -19.73 -11.54 1.78
N VAL A 130 -20.74 -10.79 1.30
CA VAL A 130 -22.06 -10.70 1.98
C VAL A 130 -23.17 -11.52 1.27
N GLY A 131 -22.91 -12.14 0.11
CA GLY A 131 -23.98 -12.87 -0.59
C GLY A 131 -25.20 -11.99 -0.90
N LEU A 132 -24.97 -10.70 -1.16
CA LEU A 132 -25.97 -9.80 -1.72
C LEU A 132 -25.87 -9.84 -3.25
N LEU A 133 -26.21 -11.02 -3.79
CA LEU A 133 -26.88 -11.26 -5.06
C LEU A 133 -27.82 -12.44 -4.84
#